data_AF-A0A318UED1-F1
#
_entry.id   AF-A0A318UED1-F1
#
_cell.length_a   1.000
_cell.length_b   1.000
_cell.length_c   1.000
_cell.angle_alpha   90.00
_cell.angle_beta   90.00
_cell.angle_gamma   90.00
#
_symmetry.space_group_name_H-M   'P 1'
#
loop_
_entity.id
_entity.type
_entity.pdbx_description
1 polymer ?
#
loop_
_entity_poly.entity_id
_entity_poly.type
_entity_poly.pdbx_seq_one_letter_code
_entity_poly.pdbx_strand_id
1 'polypeptide(L)'
;MLSNYLNFDFNVQGKPVKGFCMRIHDDFHETYAVIVEGYHSFCVWLDSSATWRSSKYTNVEPGVLERIIGHLTISKEETNPAF
;
A
#
# COMPACT_ATOMS: atom_id res chain seq x y z
N MET A 1 15.56 9.80 -2.14
CA MET A 1 15.47 9.45 -0.71
C MET A 1 14.72 8.13 -0.62
N LEU A 2 15.25 7.11 0.06
CA LEU A 2 14.48 5.91 0.42
C LEU A 2 13.47 6.31 1.51
N SER A 3 12.40 6.99 1.11
CA SER A 3 11.26 7.18 1.99
C SER A 3 10.59 5.82 2.11
N ASN A 4 10.99 5.07 3.14
CA ASN A 4 10.36 3.80 3.50
C ASN A 4 8.88 3.99 3.85
N TYR A 5 8.43 5.24 3.98
CA TYR A 5 7.07 5.62 4.26
C TYR A 5 6.45 6.31 3.05
N LEU A 6 5.29 5.80 2.64
CA LEU A 6 4.41 6.43 1.66
C LEU A 6 3.11 6.84 2.37
N ASN A 7 2.97 8.12 2.65
CA ASN A 7 1.74 8.66 3.25
C ASN A 7 0.64 8.72 2.19
N PHE A 8 -0.60 8.52 2.63
CA PHE A 8 -1.78 8.72 1.80
C PHE A 8 -2.90 9.41 2.57
N ASP A 9 -3.65 10.24 1.85
CA ASP A 9 -4.84 10.94 2.33
C ASP A 9 -5.80 11.05 1.15
N PHE A 10 -6.92 10.35 1.22
CA PHE A 10 -7.92 10.33 0.15
C PHE A 10 -9.32 10.08 0.71
N ASN A 11 -10.34 10.25 -0.14
CA ASN A 11 -11.74 9.98 0.21
C ASN A 11 -12.26 8.74 -0.52
N VAL A 12 -12.96 7.87 0.21
CA VAL A 12 -13.70 6.73 -0.35
C VAL A 12 -15.15 6.86 0.06
N GLN A 13 -16.05 7.00 -0.92
CA GLN A 13 -17.51 7.12 -0.69
C GLN A 13 -17.88 8.21 0.34
N GLY A 14 -17.16 9.34 0.34
CA GLY A 14 -17.37 10.46 1.26
C GLY A 14 -16.78 10.29 2.65
N LYS A 15 -16.11 9.17 2.95
CA LYS A 15 -15.33 8.98 4.18
C LYS A 15 -13.85 9.34 3.94
N PRO A 16 -13.24 10.20 4.78
CA PRO A 16 -11.81 10.45 4.72
C PRO A 16 -11.04 9.23 5.21
N VAL A 17 -9.97 8.90 4.50
CA VAL A 17 -9.08 7.78 4.80
C VAL A 17 -7.67 8.31 4.80
N LYS A 18 -7.00 8.15 5.94
CA LYS A 18 -5.64 8.64 6.17
C LYS A 18 -4.78 7.53 6.73
N GLY A 19 -3.51 7.57 6.37
CA GLY A 19 -2.57 6.57 6.81
C GLY A 19 -1.25 6.61 6.06
N PHE A 20 -0.50 5.53 6.21
CA PHE A 20 0.77 5.36 5.51
C PHE A 20 1.07 3.89 5.26
N CYS A 21 1.84 3.65 4.20
CA CYS A 21 2.51 2.39 3.94
C CYS A 21 3.95 2.49 4.39
N MET A 22 4.46 1.49 5.08
CA MET A 22 5.87 1.34 5.43
C MET A 22 6.45 0.14 4.69
N ARG A 23 7.44 0.35 3.83
CA ARG A 23 8.15 -0.73 3.14
C ARG A 23 8.92 -1.56 4.16
N ILE A 24 8.65 -2.86 4.18
CA ILE A 24 9.41 -3.86 4.91
C ILE A 24 10.50 -4.34 3.95
N HIS A 25 11.76 -4.21 4.37
CA HIS A 25 12.87 -4.80 3.62
C HIS A 25 12.99 -6.26 4.01
N ASP A 26 12.50 -7.12 3.13
CA ASP A 26 12.76 -8.56 3.15
C ASP A 26 13.35 -8.98 1.79
N ASP A 27 14.06 -10.12 1.76
CA ASP A 27 14.76 -10.60 0.56
C ASP A 27 13.83 -11.34 -0.42
N PHE A 28 12.54 -11.48 -0.12
CA PHE A 28 11.64 -12.38 -0.83
C PHE A 28 10.61 -11.63 -1.68
N HIS A 29 9.87 -10.72 -1.07
CA HIS A 29 8.76 -10.01 -1.70
C HIS A 29 8.82 -8.53 -1.36
N GLU A 30 8.36 -7.71 -2.30
CA GLU A 30 8.16 -6.30 -2.01
C GLU A 30 6.93 -6.14 -1.11
N THR A 31 7.18 -6.02 0.19
CA THR A 31 6.16 -6.02 1.23
C THR A 31 6.02 -4.64 1.86
N TYR A 32 4.78 -4.22 2.12
CA TYR A 32 4.44 -2.99 2.82
C TYR A 32 3.51 -3.30 4.00
N ALA A 33 3.85 -2.81 5.18
CA ALA A 33 2.91 -2.67 6.28
C ALA A 33 2.02 -1.46 6.03
N VAL A 34 0.71 -1.59 6.21
CA VAL A 34 -0.28 -0.53 5.99
C VAL A 34 -0.94 -0.19 7.31
N ILE A 35 -0.88 1.09 7.65
CA ILE A 35 -1.52 1.66 8.82
C ILE A 35 -2.56 2.64 8.31
N VAL A 36 -3.84 2.37 8.60
CA VAL A 36 -4.98 3.24 8.27
C VAL A 36 -5.64 3.66 9.58
N GLU A 37 -5.93 4.95 9.74
CA GLU A 37 -6.63 5.45 10.92
C GLU A 37 -7.99 4.76 11.10
N GLY A 38 -8.24 4.19 12.27
CA GLY A 38 -9.50 3.51 12.60
C GLY A 38 -9.60 2.05 12.15
N TYR A 39 -8.56 1.48 11.54
CA TYR A 39 -8.53 0.08 11.11
C TYR A 39 -7.36 -0.69 11.73
N HIS A 40 -7.46 -2.01 11.72
CA HIS A 40 -6.33 -2.86 12.06
C HIS A 40 -5.25 -2.78 10.98
N SER A 41 -3.99 -2.74 11.38
CA SER A 41 -2.85 -2.81 10.47
C SER A 41 -2.83 -4.14 9.73
N PHE A 42 -2.44 -4.10 8.46
CA PHE A 42 -2.31 -5.28 7.60
C PHE A 42 -1.11 -5.11 6.66
N CYS A 43 -0.77 -6.16 5.92
CA CYS A 43 0.28 -6.09 4.91
C CYS A 43 -0.29 -6.20 3.50
N VAL A 44 0.36 -5.52 2.56
CA VAL A 44 0.22 -5.73 1.11
C VAL A 44 1.60 -6.04 0.54
N TRP A 45 1.65 -6.96 -0.42
CA TRP A 45 2.90 -7.35 -1.06
C TRP A 45 2.68 -7.68 -2.52
N LEU A 46 3.74 -7.58 -3.32
CA LEU A 46 3.78 -8.16 -4.66
C LEU A 46 4.22 -9.62 -4.54
N ASP A 47 3.41 -10.54 -5.08
CA ASP A 47 3.83 -11.93 -5.23
C ASP A 47 4.81 -12.11 -6.40
N SER A 48 5.31 -13.33 -6.58
CA SER A 48 6.24 -13.68 -7.67
C SER A 48 5.68 -13.47 -9.08
N SER A 49 4.36 -13.30 -9.23
CA SER A 49 3.69 -13.00 -10.50
C SER A 49 3.49 -11.49 -10.74
N ALA A 50 4.11 -10.65 -9.91
CA ALA A 50 3.90 -9.21 -9.88
C ALA A 50 2.43 -8.82 -9.64
N THR A 51 1.69 -9.67 -8.92
CA THR A 51 0.31 -9.39 -8.52
C THR A 51 0.27 -8.91 -7.09
N TRP A 52 -0.43 -7.80 -6.84
CA TRP A 52 -0.64 -7.30 -5.49
C TRP A 52 -1.54 -8.24 -4.69
N ARG A 53 -1.09 -8.57 -3.48
CA ARG A 53 -1.80 -9.40 -2.48
C ARG A 53 -1.92 -8.62 -1.19
N SER A 54 -2.92 -8.93 -0.39
CA SER A 54 -3.12 -8.37 0.95
C SER A 54 -3.33 -9.47 1.99
N SER A 55 -3.15 -9.13 3.27
CA SER A 55 -3.40 -10.06 4.37
C SER A 55 -4.83 -10.61 4.32
N LYS A 56 -4.99 -11.90 4.67
CA LYS A 56 -6.27 -12.63 4.57
C LYS A 56 -7.44 -11.96 5.30
N TYR A 57 -7.18 -11.22 6.37
CA TYR A 57 -8.19 -10.57 7.20
C TYR A 57 -8.14 -9.04 7.11
N THR A 58 -7.79 -8.51 5.93
CA THR A 58 -7.84 -7.08 5.66
C THR A 58 -9.29 -6.60 5.76
N ASN A 59 -9.66 -6.00 6.89
CA ASN A 59 -11.03 -5.57 7.17
C ASN A 59 -11.22 -4.08 6.82
N VAL A 60 -10.86 -3.70 5.59
CA VAL A 60 -11.08 -2.36 5.03
C VAL A 60 -12.08 -2.47 3.88
N GLU A 61 -12.79 -1.39 3.57
CA GLU A 61 -13.66 -1.37 2.41
C GLU A 61 -12.87 -1.64 1.11
N PRO A 62 -13.42 -2.39 0.13
CA PRO A 62 -12.71 -2.74 -1.10
C PRO A 62 -12.08 -1.54 -1.83
N GLY A 63 -12.79 -0.42 -1.89
CA GLY A 63 -12.29 0.81 -2.52
C GLY A 63 -11.12 1.48 -1.79
N VAL A 64 -10.94 1.21 -0.49
CA VAL A 64 -9.78 1.68 0.27
C VAL A 64 -8.53 0.90 -0.14
N LEU A 65 -8.63 -0.43 -0.19
CA LEU A 65 -7.52 -1.29 -0.59
C LEU A 65 -7.05 -0.99 -2.02
N GLU A 66 -7.99 -0.86 -2.96
CA GLU A 66 -7.68 -0.52 -4.36
C GLU A 66 -6.93 0.81 -4.48
N ARG A 67 -7.35 1.84 -3.72
CA ARG A 67 -6.69 3.14 -3.71
C ARG A 67 -5.27 3.07 -3.14
N ILE A 68 -5.07 2.33 -2.05
CA ILE A 68 -3.75 2.14 -1.44
C ILE A 68 -2.79 1.45 -2.42
N ILE A 69 -3.25 0.37 -3.07
CA ILE A 69 -2.47 -0.33 -4.10
C ILE A 69 -2.14 0.59 -5.29
N GLY A 70 -3.09 1.44 -5.70
CA GLY A 70 -2.86 2.45 -6.73
C GLY A 70 -1.74 3.43 -6.36
N HIS A 71 -1.76 3.95 -5.12
CA HIS A 71 -0.70 4.83 -4.62
C HIS A 71 0.68 4.14 -4.60
N LEU A 72 0.74 2.88 -4.16
CA LEU A 72 1.99 2.11 -4.16
C LEU A 72 2.53 1.89 -5.59
N THR A 73 1.64 1.65 -6.55
CA THR A 73 2.01 1.44 -7.96
C THR A 73 2.58 2.72 -8.59
N ILE A 74 1.91 3.87 -8.40
CA ILE A 74 2.38 5.17 -8.92
C ILE A 74 3.73 5.54 -8.29
N SER A 75 3.85 5.41 -6.96
CA SER A 75 5.10 5.73 -6.26
C SER A 75 6.28 4.91 -6.79
N LYS A 76 6.03 3.66 -7.22
CA LYS A 76 7.04 2.78 -7.79
C LYS A 76 7.45 3.19 -9.22
N GLU A 77 6.50 3.63 -10.04
CA GLU A 77 6.80 4.17 -11.39
C GLU A 77 7.67 5.43 -11.30
N GLU A 78 7.41 6.32 -10.34
CA GLU A 78 8.23 7.52 -10.12
C GLU A 78 9.66 7.19 -9.65
N THR A 79 9.86 6.07 -8.94
CA THR A 79 11.20 5.65 -8.49
C THR A 79 11.98 4.87 -9.54
N ASN A 80 11.33 4.43 -10.62
CA ASN A 80 11.95 3.69 -11.71
C ASN A 80 11.59 4.36 -13.05
N PRO A 81 12.21 5.52 -13.37
CA PRO A 81 12.09 6.06 -14.71
C PRO A 81 12.82 5.09 -15.64
N ALA A 82 12.07 4.21 -16.28
CA ALA A 82 12.59 3.41 -17.37
C ALA A 82 13.08 4.40 -18.44
N PHE A 83 14.40 4.35 -18.69
CA PHE A 83 15.20 4.96 -19.77
C PHE A 83 14.56 6.03 -20.66
#